data_AF-A0A6A6PEU7-F1
#
_entry.id   AF-A0A6A6PEU7-F1
#
_cell.length_a   1.000
_cell.length_b   1.000
_cell.length_c   1.000
_cell.angle_alpha   90.00
_cell.angle_beta   90.00
_cell.angle_gamma   90.00
#
_symmetry.space_group_name_H-M   'P 1'
#
loop_
_entity.id
_entity.type
_entity.pdbx_description
1 polymer ?
#
loop_
_entity_poly.entity_id
_entity_poly.type
_entity_poly.pdbx_seq_one_letter_code
_entity_poly.pdbx_strand_id
1 'polypeptide(L)' 'FRSYTLQVANVGLANDYKDRTTVFRVRLEGEQLLFLALGIEVAVAWVKSLLPAIVISDSLEDRKTPKYPKLLHGRR' A
#
# COMPACT_ATOMS: atom_id res chain seq x y z
N PHE A 1 -7.23 16.05 -17.32
CA PHE A 1 -7.00 15.49 -15.97
C PHE A 1 -6.00 14.35 -16.09
N ARG A 2 -5.00 14.29 -15.21
CA ARG A 2 -4.05 13.18 -15.18
C ARG A 2 -4.61 12.07 -14.29
N SER A 3 -4.57 10.84 -14.78
CA SER A 3 -4.91 9.63 -14.03
C SER A 3 -3.66 8.82 -13.79
N TYR A 4 -3.66 8.05 -12.70
CA TYR A 4 -2.56 7.17 -12.33
C TYR A 4 -3.08 5.76 -12.09
N THR A 5 -2.27 4.75 -12.43
CA THR A 5 -2.49 3.36 -12.01
C THR A 5 -1.79 3.05 -10.69
N LEU A 6 -2.31 2.07 -9.95
CA LEU A 6 -1.66 1.50 -8.77
C LEU A 6 -0.79 0.28 -9.07
N GLN A 7 -0.67 -0.12 -10.35
CA GLN A 7 0.21 -1.20 -10.76
C GLN A 7 1.66 -0.89 -10.38
N VAL A 8 2.32 -1.86 -9.73
CA VAL A 8 3.70 -1.74 -9.27
C VAL A 8 3.93 -0.53 -8.34
N ALA A 9 2.86 0.02 -7.77
CA ALA A 9 2.95 1.17 -6.89
C ALA A 9 3.43 0.76 -5.48
N ASN A 10 3.86 1.75 -4.71
CA ASN A 10 4.26 1.57 -3.31
C ASN A 10 3.65 2.68 -2.46
N VAL A 11 3.24 2.34 -1.24
CA VAL A 11 2.68 3.28 -0.27
C VAL A 11 3.32 3.10 1.10
N GLY A 12 3.54 4.21 1.81
CA GLY A 12 4.06 4.18 3.18
C GLY A 12 3.99 5.54 3.87
N LEU A 13 4.20 5.55 5.19
CA LEU A 13 4.34 6.79 5.95
C LEU A 13 5.64 7.51 5.56
N ALA A 14 5.60 8.84 5.46
CA ALA A 14 6.77 9.64 5.12
C ALA A 14 7.53 10.07 6.39
N ASN A 15 8.14 9.10 7.09
CA ASN A 15 8.81 9.35 8.39
C ASN A 15 10.06 10.25 8.29
N ASP A 16 10.64 10.37 7.11
CA ASP A 16 11.72 11.29 6.76
C ASP A 16 11.24 12.73 6.52
N TYR A 17 9.94 12.95 6.38
CA TYR A 17 9.35 14.27 6.16
C TYR A 17 9.20 15.02 7.49
N LYS A 18 10.21 15.82 7.82
CA LYS A 18 10.33 16.50 9.12
C LYS A 18 9.29 17.59 9.35
N ASP A 19 8.71 18.14 8.28
CA ASP A 19 7.82 19.31 8.39
C ASP A 19 6.43 18.94 8.91
N ARG A 20 5.94 17.72 8.62
CA ARG A 20 4.58 17.28 8.98
C ARG A 20 4.51 15.78 9.26
N THR A 21 4.00 15.41 10.42
CA THR A 21 3.91 14.01 10.88
C THR A 21 2.76 13.21 10.24
N THR A 22 1.78 13.88 9.64
CA THR A 22 0.58 13.25 9.07
C THR A 22 0.69 13.00 7.56
N VAL A 23 1.91 12.93 7.03
CA VAL A 23 2.17 12.75 5.60
C VAL A 23 2.41 11.29 5.28
N PHE A 24 1.73 10.81 4.24
CA PHE A 24 2.03 9.54 3.60
C PHE A 24 2.46 9.76 2.15
N ARG A 25 3.14 8.76 1.60
CA ARG A 25 3.75 8.80 0.29
C ARG A 25 3.19 7.69 -0.57
N VAL A 26 2.93 8.01 -1.83
CA VAL A 26 2.65 7.03 -2.87
C VAL A 26 3.68 7.20 -3.99
N ARG A 27 4.33 6.09 -4.36
CA ARG A 27 5.22 6.00 -5.52
C ARG A 27 4.51 5.20 -6.60
N LEU A 28 4.34 5.79 -7.78
CA LEU A 28 3.63 5.19 -8.90
C LEU A 28 4.11 5.82 -10.19
N GLU A 29 4.14 5.07 -11.30
CA GLU A 29 4.51 5.58 -12.64
C GLU A 29 5.83 6.39 -12.70
N GLY A 30 6.81 6.05 -11.85
CA GLY A 30 8.09 6.78 -11.75
C GLY A 30 8.04 8.09 -10.95
N GLU A 31 6.90 8.44 -10.37
CA GLU A 31 6.69 9.64 -9.58
C GLU A 31 6.57 9.35 -8.08
N GLN A 32 6.83 10.39 -7.28
CA GLN A 32 6.65 10.37 -5.83
C GLN A 32 5.67 11.47 -5.42
N LEU A 33 4.50 11.06 -4.93
CA LEU A 33 3.45 11.95 -4.43
C LEU A 33 3.43 11.92 -2.91
N LEU A 34 3.35 13.10 -2.29
CA LEU A 34 3.17 13.26 -0.85
C LEU A 34 1.75 13.77 -0.59
N PHE A 35 1.05 13.11 0.33
CA PHE A 35 -0.31 13.43 0.71
C PHE A 35 -0.36 13.82 2.17
N LEU A 36 -0.92 15.00 2.44
CA LEU A 36 -1.20 15.45 3.79
C LEU A 36 -2.54 14.88 4.24
N ALA A 37 -2.53 14.11 5.33
CA ALA A 37 -3.75 13.69 6.00
C ALA A 37 -4.15 14.66 7.13
N LEU A 38 -5.43 14.62 7.51
CA LEU A 38 -5.98 15.40 8.63
C LEU A 38 -5.48 14.93 10.01
N GLY A 39 -4.85 13.75 10.08
CA GLY A 39 -4.37 13.13 11.32
C GLY A 39 -3.51 11.90 11.01
N ILE A 40 -2.76 11.42 12.00
CA ILE A 40 -1.88 10.25 11.81
C ILE A 40 -2.70 8.97 11.60
N GLU A 41 -3.84 8.85 12.28
CA GLU A 41 -4.78 7.74 12.14
C GLU A 41 -5.35 7.69 10.72
N VAL A 42 -5.62 8.86 10.13
CA VAL A 42 -6.11 8.98 8.75
C VAL A 42 -5.02 8.62 7.75
N ALA A 43 -3.77 9.06 7.97
CA ALA A 43 -2.64 8.66 7.13
C ALA A 43 -2.43 7.13 7.17
N VAL A 44 -2.47 6.54 8.35
CA VAL A 44 -2.37 5.09 8.54
C VAL A 44 -3.53 4.36 7.87
N ALA A 45 -4.76 4.89 7.93
CA ALA A 45 -5.92 4.31 7.26
C ALA A 45 -5.76 4.31 5.73
N TRP A 46 -5.26 5.41 5.15
CA TRP A 46 -4.93 5.48 3.72
C TRP A 46 -3.86 4.47 3.31
N VAL A 47 -2.78 4.36 4.08
CA VAL A 47 -1.73 3.36 3.80
C VAL A 47 -2.32 1.95 3.86
N LYS A 48 -3.11 1.64 4.89
CA LYS A 48 -3.75 0.33 5.06
C LYS A 48 -4.74 -0.02 3.95
N SER A 49 -5.47 0.95 3.40
CA SER A 49 -6.41 0.70 2.29
C SER A 49 -5.72 0.58 0.94
N LEU A 50 -4.64 1.34 0.72
CA LEU A 50 -3.88 1.30 -0.53
C LEU A 50 -3.02 0.04 -0.68
N LEU A 51 -2.48 -0.50 0.41
CA LEU A 51 -1.70 -1.75 0.37
C LEU A 51 -2.42 -2.90 -0.37
N PRO A 52 -3.64 -3.31 -0.01
CA PRO A 52 -4.36 -4.35 -0.75
C PRO A 52 -4.81 -3.87 -2.14
N ALA A 53 -5.13 -2.59 -2.31
CA ALA A 53 -5.54 -2.05 -3.62
C ALA A 53 -4.41 -2.16 -4.67
N ILE A 54 -3.16 -1.93 -4.27
CA ILE A 54 -1.96 -2.12 -5.11
C ILE A 54 -1.87 -3.58 -5.55
N VAL A 55 -1.96 -4.53 -4.60
CA VAL A 55 -1.88 -5.97 -4.89
C VAL A 55 -2.99 -6.43 -5.84
N ILE A 56 -4.21 -5.89 -5.70
CA ILE A 56 -5.34 -6.19 -6.58
C ILE A 56 -5.19 -5.52 -7.95
N SER A 57 -4.42 -4.43 -8.06
CA SER A 57 -4.21 -3.72 -9.32
C SER A 57 -3.14 -4.38 -10.20
N ASP A 58 -2.17 -5.06 -9.60
CA ASP A 58 -1.13 -5.80 -10.32
C ASP A 58 -1.70 -6.89 -11.24
N SER A 59 -0.98 -7.18 -12.31
CA SER A 59 -1.30 -8.27 -13.24
C SER A 59 -1.46 -9.59 -12.51
N LEU A 60 -2.38 -10.45 -12.96
CA LEU A 60 -2.65 -11.73 -12.31
C LEU A 60 -1.41 -12.62 -12.21
N GLU A 61 -0.53 -12.54 -13.20
CA GLU A 61 0.73 -13.29 -13.27
C GLU A 61 1.74 -12.86 -12.20
N ASP A 62 1.72 -11.57 -11.82
CA ASP A 62 2.66 -10.98 -10.85
C ASP A 62 2.16 -11.09 -9.40
N ARG A 63 0.90 -11.47 -9.19
CA ARG A 63 0.31 -11.57 -7.85
C ARG A 63 0.90 -12.76 -7.09
N LYS A 64 1.44 -12.48 -5.90
CA LYS A 64 1.88 -13.53 -4.98
C LYS A 64 0.69 -14.39 -4.56
N THR A 65 0.81 -15.70 -4.74
CA THR A 65 -0.18 -16.66 -4.25
C THR A 65 -0.26 -16.55 -2.72
N PRO A 66 -1.46 -16.41 -2.14
CA PRO A 66 -1.61 -16.38 -0.69
C PRO A 66 -1.08 -17.69 -0.10
N LYS A 67 -0.10 -17.61 0.81
CA LYS A 67 0.38 -18.78 1.54
C LYS A 67 -0.59 -19.07 2.67
N TYR A 68 -1.54 -19.97 2.43
CA TYR A 68 -2.41 -20.46 3.50
C TYR A 68 -1.59 -21.35 4.45
N PRO A 69 -1.79 -21.24 5.78
CA PRO A 69 -1.24 -22.22 6.72
C PRO A 69 -1.72 -23.60 6.29
N LYS A 70 -0.79 -24.54 6.05
CA LYS A 70 -1.17 -25.93 5.84
C LYS A 70 -1.81 -26.40 7.13
N LEU A 71 -3.13 -26.62 7.12
CA LEU A 71 -3.81 -27.25 8.24
C LEU A 71 -3.15 -28.62 8.44
N LEU A 72 -2.46 -28.77 9.57
CA LEU A 72 -1.96 -30.06 10.01
C LEU A 72 -3.20 -30.89 10.32
N HIS A 73 -3.55 -31.81 9.43
CA HIS A 73 -4.61 -32.78 9.69
C HIS A 73 -4.14 -33.61 10.89
N GLY A 74 -4.80 -33.41 12.04
CA GLY A 74 -4.51 -34.18 13.24
C GLY A 74 -4.61 -35.66 12.92
N ARG A 75 -3.50 -36.39 13.07
CA ARG A 75 -3.53 -37.85 13.06
C ARG A 75 -4.34 -38.27 14.30
N ARG A 76 -5.51 -38.86 14.05
CA ARG A 76 -6.27 -39.59 15.07
C ARG A 76 -5.44 -40.76 15.59
#